data_AF-V6F020-F1
#
_entry.id   AF-V6F020-F1
#
_cell.length_a   1.000
_cell.length_b   1.000
_cell.length_c   1.000
_cell.angle_alpha   90.00
_cell.angle_beta   90.00
_cell.angle_gamma   90.00
#
_symmetry.space_group_name_H-M   'P 1'
#
loop_
_entity.id
_entity.type
_entity.pdbx_description
1 polymer ?
#
loop_
_entity_poly.entity_id
_entity_poly.type
_entity_poly.pdbx_seq_one_letter_code
_entity_poly.pdbx_strand_id
1 'polypeptide(L)'
;MAKTPELRRGERRALLVLAVLAVVLAFAAIPRLIAGTLLALAPGVHSDGLYPQPEEWAATEEFLARAEAWQASTEIGRYRALVRHLAKAPDERAGLEKLLAQAPLLPEQWLWLGQILARTDPAQAIAAWRMSVYNARVYPSIMESRLDLGLELKPEMGAEDQGLLDDQFRLSYVVRPAQVQQILAQQRNLIHRGYFARVVKNLSDADMDAIMRIHVLH
;
A
#
# COMPACT_ATOMS: atom_id res chain seq x y z
N MET A 1 11.87 62.58 2.50
CA MET A 1 12.65 61.35 2.25
C MET A 1 12.88 60.67 3.59
N ALA A 2 12.23 59.53 3.85
CA ALA A 2 12.40 58.80 5.10
C ALA A 2 13.75 58.06 5.09
N LYS A 3 14.58 58.26 6.11
CA LYS A 3 15.84 57.51 6.32
C LYS A 3 15.47 56.07 6.67
N THR A 4 15.91 55.12 5.84
CA THR A 4 15.83 53.69 6.13
C THR A 4 16.62 53.41 7.42
N PRO A 5 16.03 52.78 8.44
CA PRO A 5 16.74 52.50 9.69
C PRO A 5 17.89 51.52 9.43
N GLU A 6 19.12 51.90 9.84
CA GLU A 6 20.25 50.99 9.77
C GLU A 6 20.11 49.88 10.81
N LEU A 7 19.99 48.64 10.35
CA LEU A 7 19.98 47.45 11.20
C LEU A 7 21.24 47.36 12.05
N ARG A 8 21.07 47.09 13.35
CA ARG A 8 22.17 46.90 14.30
C ARG A 8 22.96 45.63 13.92
N ARG A 9 24.26 45.60 14.26
CA ARG A 9 25.18 44.50 13.92
C ARG A 9 24.67 43.11 14.34
N GLY A 10 23.93 43.03 15.46
CA GLY A 10 23.30 41.79 15.94
C GLY A 10 22.10 41.34 15.09
N GLU A 11 21.26 42.27 14.62
CA GLU A 11 20.12 41.99 13.75
C GLU A 11 20.57 41.53 12.37
N ARG A 12 21.64 42.13 11.82
CA ARG A 12 22.25 41.67 10.56
C ARG A 12 22.76 40.24 10.64
N ARG A 13 23.36 39.84 11.79
CA ARG A 13 23.82 38.46 12.01
C ARG A 13 22.65 37.48 12.14
N ALA A 14 21.60 37.85 12.88
CA ALA A 14 20.40 37.02 13.03
C ALA A 14 19.68 36.80 11.69
N LEU A 15 19.53 37.84 10.87
CA LEU A 15 18.96 37.73 9.52
C LEU A 15 19.80 36.85 8.61
N LEU A 16 21.14 36.93 8.70
CA LEU A 16 22.04 36.11 7.90
C LEU A 16 21.97 34.63 8.31
N VAL A 17 21.88 34.33 9.61
CA VAL A 17 21.65 32.97 10.11
C VAL A 17 20.30 32.43 9.65
N LEU A 18 19.22 33.22 9.74
CA LEU A 18 17.89 32.82 9.25
C LEU A 18 17.87 32.58 7.74
N ALA A 19 18.55 33.42 6.96
CA ALA A 19 18.66 33.24 5.52
C ALA A 19 19.42 31.96 5.17
N VAL A 20 20.55 31.69 5.85
CA VAL A 20 21.29 30.44 5.68
C VAL A 20 20.45 29.23 6.08
N LEU A 21 19.72 29.29 7.20
CA LEU A 21 18.85 28.20 7.64
C LEU A 21 17.71 27.95 6.65
N ALA A 22 17.09 29.00 6.13
CA ALA A 22 16.03 28.90 5.11
C ALA A 22 16.56 28.26 3.81
N VAL A 23 17.76 28.64 3.39
CA VAL A 23 18.43 28.03 2.23
C VAL A 23 18.72 26.55 2.50
N VAL A 24 19.29 26.20 3.65
CA VAL A 24 19.57 24.80 4.02
C VAL A 24 18.29 23.96 4.06
N LEU A 25 17.22 24.49 4.65
CA LEU A 25 15.91 23.82 4.68
C LEU A 25 15.33 23.65 3.27
N ALA A 26 15.46 24.65 2.40
CA ALA A 26 15.04 24.55 1.01
C ALA A 26 15.83 23.47 0.24
N PHE A 27 17.15 23.42 0.40
CA PHE A 27 18.00 22.40 -0.22
C PHE A 27 17.70 20.98 0.30
N ALA A 28 17.23 20.82 1.54
CA ALA A 28 16.82 19.52 2.07
C ALA A 28 15.38 19.13 1.66
N ALA A 29 14.46 20.09 1.62
CA ALA A 29 13.03 19.82 1.40
C ALA A 29 12.66 19.70 -0.08
N ILE A 30 13.26 20.52 -0.95
CA ILE A 30 12.92 20.56 -2.39
C ILE A 30 13.16 19.20 -3.07
N PRO A 31 14.33 18.54 -2.90
CA PRO A 31 14.55 17.23 -3.53
C PRO A 31 13.52 16.19 -3.09
N ARG A 32 13.12 16.20 -1.80
CA ARG A 32 12.12 15.29 -1.26
C ARG A 32 10.72 15.55 -1.81
N LEU A 33 10.34 16.81 -1.95
CA LEU A 33 9.07 17.19 -2.57
C LEU A 33 9.02 16.77 -4.03
N ILE A 34 10.11 17.00 -4.79
CA ILE A 34 10.17 16.62 -6.20
C ILE A 34 10.14 15.09 -6.35
N ALA A 35 10.96 14.37 -5.59
CA ALA A 35 10.98 12.91 -5.61
C ALA A 35 9.62 12.31 -5.22
N GLY A 36 8.99 12.81 -4.16
CA GLY A 36 7.66 12.39 -3.74
C GLY A 36 6.58 12.70 -4.78
N THR A 37 6.67 13.84 -5.47
CA THR A 37 5.73 14.19 -6.55
C THR A 37 5.92 13.30 -7.78
N LEU A 38 7.17 13.00 -8.16
CA LEU A 38 7.44 12.09 -9.27
C LEU A 38 6.99 10.67 -8.97
N LEU A 39 7.15 10.22 -7.71
CA LEU A 39 6.57 8.96 -7.25
C LEU A 39 5.04 9.00 -7.34
N ALA A 40 4.42 10.08 -6.84
CA ALA A 40 2.97 10.30 -6.87
C ALA A 40 2.37 10.26 -8.30
N LEU A 41 3.14 10.70 -9.29
CA LEU A 41 2.75 10.76 -10.69
C LEU A 41 3.16 9.52 -11.50
N ALA A 42 3.91 8.60 -10.91
CA ALA A 42 4.28 7.37 -11.58
C ALA A 42 3.01 6.53 -11.85
N PRO A 43 2.74 6.14 -13.11
CA PRO A 43 1.59 5.31 -13.45
C PRO A 43 1.51 4.06 -12.57
N GLY A 44 0.31 3.72 -12.09
CA GLY A 44 0.08 2.50 -11.32
C GLY A 44 0.73 2.39 -9.94
N VAL A 45 1.46 3.42 -9.48
CA VAL A 45 1.98 3.48 -8.10
C VAL A 45 0.90 3.97 -7.12
N HIS A 46 -0.17 4.62 -7.61
CA HIS A 46 -1.19 5.27 -6.78
C HIS A 46 -2.65 5.18 -7.26
N SER A 47 -2.93 4.49 -8.37
CA SER A 47 -4.26 4.51 -9.01
C SER A 47 -5.02 3.19 -8.79
N ASP A 48 -5.79 3.06 -7.70
CA ASP A 48 -6.82 2.02 -7.43
C ASP A 48 -6.45 0.54 -7.71
N GLY A 49 -5.20 0.28 -8.06
CA GLY A 49 -4.56 -0.98 -8.36
C GLY A 49 -3.22 -0.94 -7.64
N LEU A 50 -2.89 -2.05 -6.99
CA LEU A 50 -1.73 -2.14 -6.11
C LEU A 50 -0.41 -1.90 -6.86
N TYR A 51 -0.43 -1.99 -8.20
CA TYR A 51 0.75 -2.00 -9.06
C TYR A 51 0.46 -1.54 -10.50
N PRO A 52 1.49 -1.07 -11.24
CA PRO A 52 1.38 -0.69 -12.66
C PRO A 52 1.08 -1.87 -13.56
N GLN A 53 0.21 -1.63 -14.53
CA GLN A 53 -0.10 -2.60 -15.59
C GLN A 53 1.14 -2.84 -16.48
N PRO A 54 1.25 -3.99 -17.16
CA PRO A 54 2.38 -4.31 -18.03
C PRO A 54 2.72 -3.21 -19.05
N GLU A 55 1.71 -2.59 -19.66
CA GLU A 55 1.85 -1.50 -20.60
C GLU A 55 2.41 -0.20 -19.97
N GLU A 56 2.32 -0.06 -18.65
CA GLU A 56 2.76 1.11 -17.90
C GLU A 56 4.18 0.97 -17.34
N TRP A 57 4.77 -0.23 -17.35
CA TRP A 57 6.06 -0.51 -16.70
C TRP A 57 7.20 0.37 -17.20
N ALA A 58 7.32 0.58 -18.51
CA ALA A 58 8.39 1.41 -19.08
C ALA A 58 8.27 2.87 -18.64
N ALA A 59 7.06 3.43 -18.67
CA ALA A 59 6.81 4.79 -18.20
C ALA A 59 7.04 4.90 -16.69
N THR A 60 6.58 3.92 -15.92
CA THR A 60 6.77 3.86 -14.46
C THR A 60 8.25 3.84 -14.09
N GLU A 61 9.06 3.03 -14.76
CA GLU A 61 10.51 2.97 -14.56
C GLU A 61 11.18 4.33 -14.83
N GLU A 62 10.72 5.09 -15.84
CA GLU A 62 11.24 6.43 -16.13
C GLU A 62 10.94 7.41 -15.00
N PHE A 63 9.69 7.44 -14.51
CA PHE A 63 9.30 8.29 -13.38
C PHE A 63 10.09 7.95 -12.11
N LEU A 64 10.23 6.66 -11.80
CA LEU A 64 10.98 6.18 -10.63
C LEU A 64 12.48 6.49 -10.76
N ALA A 65 13.06 6.35 -11.95
CA ALA A 65 14.45 6.70 -12.21
C ALA A 65 14.70 8.20 -11.98
N ARG A 66 13.78 9.06 -12.44
CA ARG A 66 13.85 10.50 -12.19
C ARG A 66 13.67 10.82 -10.72
N ALA A 67 12.74 10.17 -10.03
CA ALA A 67 12.52 10.36 -8.59
C ALA A 67 13.77 10.00 -7.78
N GLU A 68 14.41 8.87 -8.09
CA GLU A 68 15.63 8.41 -7.44
C GLU A 68 16.82 9.36 -7.64
N ALA A 69 16.91 10.00 -8.81
CA ALA A 69 17.94 10.99 -9.11
C ALA A 69 17.82 12.25 -8.22
N TRP A 70 16.61 12.59 -7.75
CA TRP A 70 16.40 13.66 -6.79
C TRP A 70 16.61 13.20 -5.35
N GLN A 71 16.11 12.01 -5.01
CA GLN A 71 16.31 11.42 -3.70
C GLN A 71 16.23 9.89 -3.76
N ALA A 72 17.33 9.24 -3.39
CA ALA A 72 17.31 7.82 -3.11
C ALA A 72 16.42 7.55 -1.88
N SER A 73 15.38 6.74 -2.07
CA SER A 73 14.56 6.23 -0.99
C SER A 73 14.33 4.74 -1.17
N THR A 74 14.19 4.02 -0.06
CA THR A 74 13.91 2.58 -0.08
C THR A 74 12.60 2.27 -0.80
N GLU A 75 11.62 3.17 -0.75
CA GLU A 75 10.34 3.01 -1.43
C GLU A 75 10.49 3.09 -2.95
N ILE A 76 11.14 4.15 -3.47
CA ILE A 76 11.41 4.30 -4.91
C ILE A 76 12.23 3.11 -5.41
N GLY A 77 13.29 2.72 -4.68
CA GLY A 77 14.12 1.58 -5.04
C GLY A 77 13.35 0.25 -5.09
N ARG A 78 12.41 0.03 -4.16
CA ARG A 78 11.54 -1.16 -4.15
C ARG A 78 10.63 -1.22 -5.37
N TYR A 79 9.91 -0.14 -5.67
CA TYR A 79 9.04 -0.11 -6.86
C TYR A 79 9.83 -0.31 -8.14
N ARG A 80 11.01 0.31 -8.24
CA ARG A 80 11.88 0.21 -9.41
C ARG A 80 12.39 -1.22 -9.60
N ALA A 81 12.83 -1.86 -8.53
CA ALA A 81 13.26 -3.26 -8.56
C ALA A 81 12.13 -4.20 -9.00
N LEU A 82 10.92 -3.97 -8.51
CA LEU A 82 9.74 -4.75 -8.88
C LEU A 82 9.42 -4.61 -10.38
N VAL A 83 9.28 -3.38 -10.88
CA VAL A 83 8.96 -3.12 -12.30
C VAL A 83 10.02 -3.75 -13.22
N ARG A 84 11.30 -3.63 -12.88
CA ARG A 84 12.40 -4.25 -13.64
C ARG A 84 12.37 -5.77 -13.63
N HIS A 85 11.94 -6.37 -12.51
CA HIS A 85 11.83 -7.83 -12.41
C HIS A 85 10.69 -8.33 -13.28
N LEU A 86 9.53 -7.66 -13.21
CA LEU A 86 8.35 -8.02 -14.00
C LEU A 86 8.57 -7.80 -15.49
N ALA A 87 9.24 -6.71 -15.89
CA ALA A 87 9.55 -6.42 -17.31
C ALA A 87 10.46 -7.45 -17.98
N LYS A 88 11.13 -8.32 -17.22
CA LYS A 88 11.97 -9.42 -17.75
C LYS A 88 11.24 -10.76 -17.80
N ALA A 89 10.05 -10.84 -17.21
CA ALA A 89 9.26 -12.06 -17.17
C ALA A 89 8.45 -12.22 -18.47
N PRO A 90 8.12 -13.46 -18.88
CA PRO A 90 7.27 -13.69 -20.05
C PRO A 90 5.85 -13.14 -19.86
N ASP A 91 5.38 -13.14 -18.62
CA ASP A 91 4.13 -12.54 -18.18
C ASP A 91 4.22 -12.16 -16.69
N GLU A 92 3.24 -11.39 -16.24
CA GLU A 92 3.15 -10.84 -14.89
C GLU A 92 3.06 -11.92 -13.80
N ARG A 93 2.31 -13.01 -14.06
CA ARG A 93 2.20 -14.15 -13.14
C ARG A 93 3.55 -14.82 -12.94
N ALA A 94 4.24 -15.16 -14.03
CA ALA A 94 5.55 -15.80 -13.98
C ALA A 94 6.59 -14.91 -13.26
N GLY A 95 6.49 -13.59 -13.45
CA GLY A 95 7.31 -12.61 -12.75
C GLY A 95 7.08 -12.64 -11.24
N LEU A 96 5.81 -12.61 -10.81
CA LEU A 96 5.44 -12.68 -9.40
C LEU A 96 5.79 -14.01 -8.75
N GLU A 97 5.51 -15.14 -9.39
CA GLU A 97 5.88 -16.47 -8.88
C GLU A 97 7.39 -16.57 -8.66
N LYS A 98 8.20 -16.09 -9.62
CA LYS A 98 9.66 -16.06 -9.49
C LYS A 98 10.13 -15.14 -8.36
N LEU A 99 9.49 -13.97 -8.20
CA LEU A 99 9.80 -13.03 -7.12
C LEU A 99 9.50 -13.65 -5.76
N LEU A 100 8.32 -14.23 -5.61
CA LEU A 100 7.84 -14.82 -4.36
C LEU A 100 8.61 -16.08 -3.98
N ALA A 101 9.15 -16.82 -4.95
CA ALA A 101 10.09 -17.90 -4.70
C ALA A 101 11.42 -17.41 -4.08
N GLN A 102 11.83 -16.18 -4.36
CA GLN A 102 13.07 -15.58 -3.82
C GLN A 102 12.83 -14.78 -2.54
N ALA A 103 11.66 -14.13 -2.44
CA ALA A 103 11.26 -13.25 -1.36
C ALA A 103 9.80 -13.56 -0.96
N PRO A 104 9.56 -14.63 -0.18
CA PRO A 104 8.21 -15.07 0.16
C PRO A 104 7.51 -14.16 1.19
N LEU A 105 8.23 -13.26 1.87
CA LEU A 105 7.68 -12.37 2.91
C LEU A 105 7.13 -11.05 2.31
N LEU A 106 6.42 -11.17 1.20
CA LEU A 106 5.95 -10.05 0.38
C LEU A 106 4.42 -10.10 0.25
N PRO A 107 3.68 -9.60 1.26
CA PRO A 107 2.24 -9.80 1.36
C PRO A 107 1.46 -9.14 0.21
N GLU A 108 1.91 -7.99 -0.27
CA GLU A 108 1.27 -7.28 -1.37
C GLU A 108 1.41 -8.05 -2.70
N GLN A 109 2.58 -8.64 -2.96
CA GLN A 109 2.84 -9.44 -4.16
C GLN A 109 2.07 -10.76 -4.15
N TRP A 110 1.88 -11.39 -2.97
CA TRP A 110 0.99 -12.53 -2.82
C TRP A 110 -0.47 -12.17 -3.15
N LEU A 111 -0.92 -10.99 -2.69
CA LEU A 111 -2.27 -10.52 -2.99
C LEU A 111 -2.44 -10.26 -4.49
N TRP A 112 -1.45 -9.64 -5.12
CA TRP A 112 -1.45 -9.38 -6.56
C TRP A 112 -1.50 -10.67 -7.37
N LEU A 113 -0.69 -11.66 -7.00
CA LEU A 113 -0.74 -12.99 -7.61
C LEU A 113 -2.13 -13.62 -7.47
N GLY A 114 -2.76 -13.48 -6.29
CA GLY A 114 -4.13 -13.94 -6.06
C GLY A 114 -5.16 -13.28 -6.98
N GLN A 115 -5.04 -11.97 -7.22
CA GLN A 115 -5.94 -11.22 -8.12
C GLN A 115 -5.80 -11.69 -9.57
N ILE A 116 -4.59 -11.96 -10.05
CA ILE A 116 -4.34 -12.49 -11.40
C ILE A 116 -4.96 -13.89 -11.54
N LEU A 117 -4.81 -14.73 -10.51
CA LEU A 117 -5.26 -16.11 -10.52
C LEU A 117 -6.77 -16.26 -10.34
N ALA A 118 -7.46 -15.29 -9.72
CA ALA A 118 -8.87 -15.41 -9.32
C ALA A 118 -9.81 -15.87 -10.44
N ARG A 119 -9.53 -15.47 -11.69
CA ARG A 119 -10.37 -15.81 -12.86
C ARG A 119 -9.99 -17.11 -13.56
N THR A 120 -8.79 -17.63 -13.32
CA THR A 120 -8.22 -18.75 -14.09
C THR A 120 -7.95 -19.97 -13.23
N ASP A 121 -7.57 -19.77 -11.98
CA ASP A 121 -7.26 -20.82 -11.00
C ASP A 121 -7.65 -20.34 -9.57
N PRO A 122 -8.93 -20.42 -9.20
CA PRO A 122 -9.42 -19.97 -7.90
C PRO A 122 -8.74 -20.67 -6.71
N ALA A 123 -8.33 -21.93 -6.88
CA ALA A 123 -7.65 -22.67 -5.82
C ALA A 123 -6.26 -22.08 -5.53
N GLN A 124 -5.48 -21.78 -6.57
CA GLN A 124 -4.21 -21.08 -6.37
C GLN A 124 -4.41 -19.62 -5.95
N ALA A 125 -5.48 -18.96 -6.38
CA ALA A 125 -5.82 -17.62 -5.92
C ALA A 125 -6.08 -17.57 -4.41
N ILE A 126 -6.83 -18.55 -3.86
CA ILE A 126 -7.05 -18.70 -2.42
C ILE A 126 -5.73 -18.94 -1.69
N ALA A 127 -4.86 -19.80 -2.21
CA ALA A 127 -3.55 -20.05 -1.62
C ALA A 127 -2.69 -18.78 -1.57
N ALA A 128 -2.65 -18.01 -2.65
CA ALA A 128 -1.92 -16.74 -2.72
C ALA A 128 -2.53 -15.69 -1.77
N TRP A 129 -3.86 -15.56 -1.72
CA TRP A 129 -4.55 -14.69 -0.76
C TRP A 129 -4.22 -15.07 0.69
N ARG A 130 -4.22 -16.37 1.02
CA ARG A 130 -3.86 -16.88 2.35
C ARG A 130 -2.42 -16.51 2.71
N MET A 131 -1.49 -16.69 1.78
CA MET A 131 -0.09 -16.29 1.97
C MET A 131 0.05 -14.78 2.15
N SER A 132 -0.76 -13.96 1.48
CA SER A 132 -0.80 -12.53 1.74
C SER A 132 -1.13 -12.27 3.21
N VAL A 133 -2.21 -12.87 3.73
CA VAL A 133 -2.65 -12.70 5.12
C VAL A 133 -1.60 -13.20 6.12
N TYR A 134 -1.01 -14.37 5.90
CA TYR A 134 -0.01 -14.93 6.83
C TYR A 134 1.29 -14.14 6.91
N ASN A 135 1.75 -13.55 5.81
CA ASN A 135 2.97 -12.77 5.82
C ASN A 135 2.82 -11.41 6.51
N ALA A 136 1.61 -10.87 6.59
CA ALA A 136 1.32 -9.69 7.39
C ALA A 136 -0.17 -9.61 7.69
N ARG A 137 -0.61 -10.14 8.84
CA ARG A 137 -2.04 -10.17 9.21
C ARG A 137 -2.67 -8.78 9.25
N VAL A 138 -1.94 -7.80 9.79
CA VAL A 138 -2.34 -6.37 9.82
C VAL A 138 -1.44 -5.59 8.87
N TYR A 139 -1.98 -5.15 7.73
CA TYR A 139 -1.22 -4.38 6.75
C TYR A 139 -2.14 -3.34 6.06
N PRO A 140 -2.31 -2.15 6.65
CA PRO A 140 -3.40 -1.23 6.34
C PRO A 140 -3.54 -0.84 4.87
N SER A 141 -2.45 -0.81 4.10
CA SER A 141 -2.47 -0.43 2.68
C SER A 141 -3.17 -1.45 1.78
N ILE A 142 -3.27 -2.73 2.18
CA ILE A 142 -3.87 -3.78 1.33
C ILE A 142 -5.04 -4.53 1.97
N MET A 143 -5.41 -4.19 3.21
CA MET A 143 -6.51 -4.86 3.91
C MET A 143 -7.83 -4.78 3.11
N GLU A 144 -8.10 -3.65 2.47
CA GLU A 144 -9.27 -3.49 1.61
C GLU A 144 -9.25 -4.45 0.42
N SER A 145 -8.16 -4.47 -0.35
CA SER A 145 -8.01 -5.35 -1.50
C SER A 145 -8.04 -6.84 -1.11
N ARG A 146 -7.55 -7.20 0.09
CA ARG A 146 -7.68 -8.55 0.63
C ARG A 146 -9.12 -8.92 0.93
N LEU A 147 -9.91 -8.01 1.51
CA LEU A 147 -11.32 -8.27 1.78
C LEU A 147 -12.09 -8.44 0.47
N ASP A 148 -11.85 -7.57 -0.49
CA ASP A 148 -12.52 -7.62 -1.80
C ASP A 148 -12.21 -8.92 -2.54
N LEU A 149 -10.92 -9.31 -2.66
CA LEU A 149 -10.54 -10.58 -3.25
C LEU A 149 -11.07 -11.78 -2.43
N GLY A 150 -11.04 -11.70 -1.10
CA GLY A 150 -11.56 -12.75 -0.24
C GLY A 150 -13.06 -12.97 -0.39
N LEU A 151 -13.84 -11.89 -0.58
CA LEU A 151 -15.27 -11.96 -0.90
C LEU A 151 -15.52 -12.59 -2.28
N GLU A 152 -14.74 -12.20 -3.29
CA GLU A 152 -14.80 -12.78 -4.64
C GLU A 152 -14.54 -14.29 -4.62
N LEU A 153 -13.53 -14.73 -3.88
CA LEU A 153 -13.14 -16.14 -3.77
C LEU A 153 -13.99 -16.94 -2.77
N LYS A 154 -14.82 -16.28 -1.96
CA LYS A 154 -15.60 -16.90 -0.88
C LYS A 154 -16.40 -18.15 -1.31
N PRO A 155 -17.05 -18.21 -2.50
CA PRO A 155 -17.80 -19.40 -2.92
C PRO A 155 -16.94 -20.67 -3.01
N GLU A 156 -15.66 -20.52 -3.32
CA GLU A 156 -14.70 -21.61 -3.52
C GLU A 156 -13.92 -21.95 -2.22
N MET A 157 -14.08 -21.15 -1.17
CA MET A 157 -13.34 -21.29 0.09
C MET A 157 -13.88 -22.42 0.97
N GLY A 158 -12.97 -23.26 1.48
CA GLY A 158 -13.25 -24.20 2.56
C GLY A 158 -13.48 -23.51 3.91
N ALA A 159 -13.84 -24.29 4.94
CA ALA A 159 -14.14 -23.76 6.27
C ALA A 159 -12.96 -23.01 6.91
N GLU A 160 -11.73 -23.48 6.69
CA GLU A 160 -10.51 -22.83 7.19
C GLU A 160 -10.33 -21.43 6.57
N ASP A 161 -10.42 -21.34 5.24
CA ASP A 161 -10.27 -20.07 4.51
C ASP A 161 -11.39 -19.08 4.84
N GLN A 162 -12.63 -19.56 5.00
CA GLN A 162 -13.73 -18.71 5.47
C GLN A 162 -13.50 -18.21 6.89
N GLY A 163 -12.91 -19.03 7.77
CA GLY A 163 -12.50 -18.60 9.11
C GLY A 163 -11.43 -17.50 9.07
N LEU A 164 -10.49 -17.58 8.14
CA LEU A 164 -9.49 -16.53 7.92
C LEU A 164 -10.12 -15.26 7.35
N LEU A 165 -11.10 -15.38 6.45
CA LEU A 165 -11.82 -14.24 5.89
C LEU A 165 -12.67 -13.54 6.95
N ASP A 166 -13.36 -14.30 7.81
CA ASP A 166 -14.06 -13.79 8.98
C ASP A 166 -13.11 -12.97 9.86
N ASP A 167 -11.92 -13.51 10.16
CA ASP A 167 -10.90 -12.83 10.95
C ASP A 167 -10.44 -11.52 10.31
N GLN A 168 -10.12 -11.54 9.02
CA GLN A 168 -9.74 -10.33 8.27
C GLN A 168 -10.86 -9.29 8.27
N PHE A 169 -12.13 -9.68 8.19
CA PHE A 169 -13.28 -8.77 8.31
C PHE A 169 -13.34 -8.10 9.67
N ARG A 170 -13.24 -8.88 10.75
CA ARG A 170 -13.28 -8.36 12.12
C ARG A 170 -12.13 -7.38 12.36
N LEU A 171 -10.93 -7.79 11.97
CA LEU A 171 -9.73 -6.98 12.05
C LEU A 171 -9.89 -5.65 11.29
N SER A 172 -10.33 -5.72 10.04
CA SER A 172 -10.50 -4.53 9.20
C SER A 172 -11.60 -3.61 9.70
N TYR A 173 -12.67 -4.16 10.27
CA TYR A 173 -13.76 -3.39 10.84
C TYR A 173 -13.31 -2.59 12.08
N VAL A 174 -12.49 -3.20 12.94
CA VAL A 174 -11.94 -2.51 14.12
C VAL A 174 -10.92 -1.45 13.71
N VAL A 175 -10.01 -1.78 12.80
CA VAL A 175 -8.89 -0.87 12.44
C VAL A 175 -9.34 0.24 11.47
N ARG A 176 -10.19 -0.07 10.48
CA ARG A 176 -10.61 0.87 9.42
C ARG A 176 -12.11 0.71 9.09
N PRO A 177 -13.02 1.00 10.03
CA PRO A 177 -14.46 0.75 9.86
C PRO A 177 -15.05 1.43 8.61
N ALA A 178 -14.61 2.65 8.29
CA ALA A 178 -15.09 3.40 7.14
C ALA A 178 -14.81 2.70 5.81
N GLN A 179 -13.63 2.08 5.68
CA GLN A 179 -13.26 1.37 4.45
C GLN A 179 -14.04 0.08 4.27
N VAL A 180 -14.31 -0.65 5.36
CA VAL A 180 -15.18 -1.83 5.28
C VAL A 180 -16.56 -1.44 4.78
N GLN A 181 -17.10 -0.30 5.21
CA GLN A 181 -18.38 0.20 4.68
C GLN A 181 -18.29 0.57 3.20
N GLN A 182 -17.17 1.14 2.74
CA GLN A 182 -16.95 1.45 1.32
C GLN A 182 -16.94 0.18 0.46
N ILE A 183 -16.22 -0.87 0.87
CA ILE A 183 -16.19 -2.16 0.18
C ILE A 183 -17.60 -2.75 0.07
N LEU A 184 -18.36 -2.74 1.16
CA LEU A 184 -19.74 -3.26 1.22
C LEU A 184 -20.77 -2.36 0.52
N ALA A 185 -20.40 -1.13 0.16
CA ALA A 185 -21.21 -0.24 -0.66
C ALA A 185 -21.03 -0.52 -2.17
N GLN A 186 -19.93 -1.18 -2.58
CA GLN A 186 -19.72 -1.57 -3.96
C GLN A 186 -20.80 -2.56 -4.43
N GLN A 187 -21.30 -2.37 -5.66
CA GLN A 187 -22.44 -3.13 -6.17
C GLN A 187 -22.20 -4.64 -6.16
N ARG A 188 -20.99 -5.08 -6.52
CA ARG A 188 -20.58 -6.50 -6.49
C ARG A 188 -20.62 -7.12 -5.09
N ASN A 189 -20.44 -6.31 -4.05
CA ASN A 189 -20.31 -6.77 -2.66
C ASN A 189 -21.61 -6.66 -1.85
N LEU A 190 -22.68 -6.11 -2.43
CA LEU A 190 -23.98 -5.95 -1.75
C LEU A 190 -24.53 -7.29 -1.23
N ILE A 191 -24.32 -8.36 -1.99
CA ILE A 191 -24.74 -9.73 -1.64
C ILE A 191 -24.09 -10.23 -0.34
N HIS A 192 -22.94 -9.67 0.06
CA HIS A 192 -22.18 -10.09 1.22
C HIS A 192 -22.51 -9.32 2.50
N ARG A 193 -23.40 -8.32 2.47
CA ARG A 193 -23.79 -7.55 3.66
C ARG A 193 -24.35 -8.41 4.80
N GLY A 194 -25.17 -9.41 4.47
CA GLY A 194 -25.71 -10.34 5.45
C GLY A 194 -24.63 -11.24 6.07
N TYR A 195 -23.59 -11.57 5.30
CA TYR A 195 -22.42 -12.29 5.80
C TYR A 195 -21.61 -11.40 6.75
N PHE A 196 -21.28 -10.18 6.35
CA PHE A 196 -20.60 -9.21 7.20
C PHE A 196 -21.31 -8.97 8.53
N ALA A 197 -22.62 -8.77 8.51
CA ALA A 197 -23.41 -8.55 9.73
C ALA A 197 -23.27 -9.73 10.72
N ARG A 198 -23.20 -10.98 10.23
CA ARG A 198 -22.95 -12.14 11.09
C ARG A 198 -21.53 -12.16 11.66
N VAL A 199 -20.54 -11.82 10.85
CA VAL A 199 -19.12 -11.81 11.26
C VAL A 199 -18.89 -10.79 12.38
N VAL A 200 -19.42 -9.57 12.23
CA VAL A 200 -19.25 -8.49 13.20
C VAL A 200 -20.16 -8.63 14.41
N LYS A 201 -21.34 -9.26 14.29
CA LYS A 201 -22.19 -9.54 15.47
C LYS A 201 -21.46 -10.36 16.54
N ASN A 202 -20.48 -11.16 16.14
CA ASN A 202 -19.70 -12.02 17.04
C ASN A 202 -18.40 -11.35 17.54
N LEU A 203 -18.21 -10.04 17.35
CA LEU A 203 -17.08 -9.33 17.95
C LEU A 203 -17.30 -9.16 19.46
N SER A 204 -16.41 -9.71 20.27
CA SER A 204 -16.38 -9.46 21.71
C SER A 204 -15.45 -8.29 22.07
N ASP A 205 -15.60 -7.74 23.27
CA ASP A 205 -14.67 -6.72 23.80
C ASP A 205 -13.23 -7.25 23.88
N ALA A 206 -13.06 -8.54 24.20
CA ALA A 206 -11.75 -9.18 24.23
C ALA A 206 -11.11 -9.26 22.82
N ASP A 207 -11.92 -9.49 21.78
CA ASP A 207 -11.45 -9.47 20.39
C ASP A 207 -11.01 -8.07 19.98
N MET A 208 -11.79 -7.04 20.35
CA MET A 208 -11.43 -5.65 20.11
C MET A 208 -10.09 -5.30 20.79
N ASP A 209 -9.93 -5.65 22.06
CA ASP A 209 -8.70 -5.38 22.81
C ASP A 209 -7.48 -6.12 22.24
N ALA A 210 -7.66 -7.35 21.77
CA ALA A 210 -6.59 -8.12 21.15
C ALA A 210 -6.19 -7.49 19.80
N ILE A 211 -7.17 -7.13 18.97
CA ILE A 211 -6.94 -6.48 17.67
C ILE A 211 -6.24 -5.12 17.85
N MET A 212 -6.72 -4.29 18.78
CA MET A 212 -6.13 -2.98 19.04
C MET A 212 -4.69 -3.09 19.54
N ARG A 213 -4.38 -4.07 20.39
CA ARG A 213 -3.00 -4.32 20.83
C ARG A 213 -2.07 -4.68 19.67
N ILE A 214 -2.52 -5.50 18.73
CA ILE A 214 -1.72 -5.85 17.55
C ILE A 214 -1.51 -4.62 16.67
N HIS A 215 -2.54 -3.78 16.50
CA HIS A 215 -2.42 -2.58 15.67
C HIS A 215 -1.48 -1.51 16.24
N VAL A 216 -1.50 -1.27 17.55
CA VAL A 216 -0.68 -0.21 18.20
C VAL A 216 0.82 -0.55 18.24
N LEU A 217 1.18 -1.82 18.06
CA LEU A 217 2.58 -2.28 18.05
C LEU A 217 3.27 -2.18 16.67
N HIS A 218 2.55 -1.71 15.64
CA HIS A 218 3.03 -1.53 14.27
C HIS A 218 2.93 -0.07 13.83
#